data_AF-A0A3S9EVS4-F1
#
_entry.id   AF-A0A3S9EVS4-F1
#
_cell.length_a   1.000
_cell.length_b   1.000
_cell.length_c   1.000
_cell.angle_alpha   90.00
_cell.angle_beta   90.00
_cell.angle_gamma   90.00
#
_symmetry.space_group_name_H-M   'P 1'
#
loop_
_entity.id
_entity.type
_entity.pdbx_description
1 polymer ?
#
loop_
_entity_poly.entity_id
_entity_poly.type
_entity_poly.pdbx_seq_one_letter_code
_entity_poly.pdbx_strand_id
1 'polypeptide(L)' 'MSAACRCRRAPASSPILDAAQWLATGNRDKNRAAVPQLREKFGLSAGEAVEALRESRLILARSH' A
#
# COMPACT_ATOMS: atom_id res chain seq x y z
N MET A 1 -23.24 -5.27 22.15
CA MET A 1 -21.83 -5.65 21.96
C MET A 1 -21.58 -5.89 20.48
N SER A 2 -20.45 -5.37 19.97
CA SER A 2 -19.85 -5.58 18.63
C SER A 2 -20.26 -4.71 17.42
N ALA A 3 -19.47 -3.64 17.27
CA ALA A 3 -18.61 -3.33 16.10
C ALA A 3 -19.26 -3.04 14.73
N ALA A 4 -19.99 -1.93 14.65
CA ALA A 4 -20.22 -1.22 13.39
C ALA A 4 -19.22 -0.06 13.23
N CYS A 5 -17.92 -0.35 13.15
CA CYS A 5 -16.93 0.62 12.67
C CYS A 5 -16.71 0.41 11.16
N ARG A 6 -17.78 0.55 10.36
CA ARG A 6 -17.66 0.61 8.90
C ARG A 6 -17.81 2.06 8.44
N CYS A 7 -16.90 2.91 8.91
CA CYS A 7 -16.71 4.26 8.40
C CYS A 7 -15.27 4.43 7.91
N ARG A 8 -14.84 3.65 6.91
CA ARG A 8 -13.67 4.09 6.14
C ARG A 8 -14.15 5.01 5.04
N ARG A 9 -14.31 6.29 5.41
CA ARG A 9 -14.51 7.43 4.51
C ARG A 9 -13.43 7.40 3.41
N ALA A 10 -13.84 7.31 2.15
CA ALA A 10 -12.94 7.50 1.01
C ALA A 10 -12.52 8.98 0.87
N PRO A 11 -11.32 9.25 0.32
CA PRO A 11 -11.23 10.14 -0.83
C PRO A 11 -10.33 9.57 -1.95
N ALA A 12 -10.29 10.27 -3.09
CA ALA A 12 -9.88 9.87 -4.43
C ALA A 12 -8.41 9.41 -4.66
N SER A 13 -7.68 9.06 -3.61
CA SER A 13 -6.36 8.45 -3.64
C SER A 13 -6.42 7.18 -2.80
N SER A 14 -6.59 6.03 -3.46
CA SER A 14 -6.68 4.76 -2.76
C SER A 14 -5.41 4.54 -1.92
N PRO A 15 -5.50 4.06 -0.67
CA PRO A 15 -4.33 3.83 0.18
C PRO A 15 -3.35 2.81 -0.45
N ILE A 16 -3.84 2.02 -1.40
CA ILE A 16 -3.08 1.13 -2.28
C ILE A 16 -2.19 1.94 -3.25
N LEU A 17 -2.71 2.99 -3.88
CA LEU A 17 -1.93 3.87 -4.76
C LEU A 17 -0.88 4.67 -3.98
N ASP A 18 -1.22 5.19 -2.80
CA ASP A 18 -0.24 5.89 -1.95
C ASP A 18 0.90 4.94 -1.52
N ALA A 19 0.55 3.71 -1.14
CA ALA A 19 1.50 2.65 -0.86
C ALA A 19 2.36 2.28 -2.10
N ALA A 20 1.74 2.18 -3.27
CA ALA A 20 2.43 1.86 -4.52
C ALA A 20 3.42 2.96 -4.93
N GLN A 21 3.03 4.23 -4.80
CA GLN A 21 3.87 5.38 -5.04
C GLN A 21 5.04 5.39 -4.05
N TRP A 22 4.77 5.17 -2.76
CA TRP A 22 5.80 5.10 -1.72
C TRP A 22 6.83 3.99 -1.98
N LEU A 23 6.37 2.82 -2.45
CA LEU A 23 7.24 1.72 -2.88
C LEU A 23 8.08 2.09 -4.11
N ALA A 24 7.50 2.80 -5.08
CA ALA A 24 8.16 3.22 -6.31
C ALA A 24 9.23 4.30 -6.05
N THR A 25 8.99 5.22 -5.10
CA THR A 25 9.95 6.26 -4.70
C THR A 25 11.21 5.70 -4.02
N GLY A 26 11.21 4.41 -3.63
CA GLY A 26 12.38 3.75 -3.05
C GLY A 26 12.61 4.04 -1.57
N ASN A 27 11.64 4.66 -0.89
CA ASN A 27 11.68 4.98 0.55
C ASN A 27 11.38 3.77 1.45
N ARG A 28 11.43 2.55 0.89
CA ARG A 28 11.24 1.30 1.63
C ARG A 28 12.58 0.74 2.08
N ASP A 29 12.60 0.14 3.26
CA ASP A 29 13.74 -0.65 3.68
C ASP A 29 13.83 -1.90 2.80
N LYS A 30 14.84 -1.94 1.91
CA LYS A 30 15.10 -3.09 1.03
C LYS A 30 15.46 -4.36 1.81
N ASN A 31 15.87 -4.20 3.08
CA ASN A 31 16.24 -5.29 3.98
C ASN A 31 15.05 -5.91 4.73
N ARG A 32 13.85 -5.33 4.59
CA ARG A 32 12.61 -5.85 5.20
C ARG A 32 11.61 -6.18 4.10
N ALA A 33 10.77 -7.18 4.34
CA ALA A 33 9.68 -7.50 3.42
C ALA A 33 8.73 -6.29 3.28
N ALA A 34 8.25 -6.02 2.06
CA ALA A 34 7.41 -4.86 1.79
C ALA A 34 6.00 -5.00 2.38
N VAL A 35 5.45 -6.23 2.42
CA VAL A 35 4.10 -6.47 2.93
C VAL A 35 3.94 -6.06 4.41
N PRO A 36 4.80 -6.51 5.36
CA PRO A 36 4.73 -6.05 6.75
C PRO A 36 4.85 -4.52 6.88
N GLN A 37 5.77 -3.90 6.14
CA GLN A 37 5.93 -2.44 6.16
C GLN A 37 4.66 -1.71 5.70
N LEU A 38 4.01 -2.20 4.65
CA LEU A 38 2.75 -1.63 4.17
C LEU A 38 1.62 -1.79 5.18
N ARG A 39 1.57 -2.91 5.88
CA ARG A 39 0.59 -3.14 6.95
C ARG A 39 0.81 -2.20 8.13
N GLU A 40 2.06 -2.01 8.56
CA GLU A 40 2.41 -1.13 9.69
C GLU A 40 2.23 0.36 9.35
N LYS A 41 2.62 0.79 8.14
CA LYS A 41 2.60 2.20 7.73
C LYS A 41 1.23 2.69 7.28
N PHE A 42 0.52 1.87 6.51
CA PHE A 42 -0.73 2.26 5.85
C PHE A 42 -1.96 1.55 6.41
N GLY A 43 -1.78 0.61 7.35
CA GLY A 43 -2.88 -0.16 7.94
C GLY A 43 -3.58 -1.08 6.94
N LEU A 44 -2.89 -1.47 5.86
CA LEU A 44 -3.44 -2.28 4.78
C LEU A 44 -3.60 -3.74 5.21
N SER A 45 -4.57 -4.43 4.61
CA SER A 45 -4.65 -5.89 4.66
C SER A 45 -3.56 -6.53 3.78
N ALA A 46 -3.33 -7.84 3.97
CA ALA A 46 -2.35 -8.55 3.15
C ALA A 46 -2.70 -8.53 1.65
N GLY A 47 -4.00 -8.57 1.30
CA GLY A 47 -4.45 -8.47 -0.10
C GLY A 47 -4.14 -7.11 -0.71
N GLU A 48 -4.51 -6.03 -0.02
CA GLU A 48 -4.23 -4.65 -0.47
C GLU A 48 -2.73 -4.36 -0.57
N ALA A 49 -1.90 -4.96 0.29
CA ALA A 49 -0.45 -4.84 0.23
C ALA A 49 0.14 -5.52 -1.03
N VAL A 50 -0.43 -6.66 -1.45
CA VAL A 50 -0.04 -7.34 -2.69
C VAL A 50 -0.46 -6.54 -3.91
N GLU A 51 -1.65 -5.94 -3.89
CA GLU A 51 -2.10 -5.03 -4.94
C GLU A 51 -1.18 -3.81 -5.05
N ALA A 52 -0.84 -3.16 -3.94
CA ALA A 52 0.08 -2.02 -3.92
C ALA A 52 1.47 -2.40 -4.48
N LEU A 53 1.95 -3.61 -4.18
CA LEU A 53 3.20 -4.12 -4.74
C LEU A 53 3.13 -4.29 -6.25
N ARG A 54 2.02 -4.82 -6.77
CA ARG A 54 1.79 -4.96 -8.21
C ARG A 54 1.79 -3.60 -8.90
N GLU A 55 1.04 -2.64 -8.36
CA GLU A 55 0.98 -1.28 -8.89
C GLU A 55 2.34 -0.58 -8.85
N SER A 56 3.12 -0.74 -7.77
CA SER A 56 4.47 -0.17 -7.69
C SER A 56 5.40 -0.67 -8.79
N ARG A 57 5.28 -1.94 -9.18
CA ARG A 57 6.08 -2.54 -10.27
C ARG A 57 5.65 -1.99 -11.62
N LEU A 58 4.35 -1.76 -11.82
CA LEU A 58 3.82 -1.12 -13.03
C LEU A 58 4.31 0.33 -13.15
N ILE A 59 4.35 1.08 -12.05
CA ILE A 59 4.90 2.45 -12.03
C ILE A 59 6.38 2.41 -12.42
N LEU A 60 7.18 1.56 -11.78
CA LEU A 60 8.61 1.41 -12.10
C LEU A 60 8.84 0.98 -13.55
N ALA A 61 8.02 0.08 -14.08
CA ALA A 61 8.13 -0.40 -15.46
C ALA A 61 7.72 0.66 -16.50
N ARG A 62 6.85 1.62 -16.14
CA ARG A 62 6.48 2.74 -17.01
C ARG A 62 7.50 3.88 -16.96
N SER A 63 8.23 4.00 -15.85
CA SER A 63 9.24 5.04 -15.64
C SER A 63 10.63 4.67 -16.16
N HIS A 64 10.80 3.47 -16.73
CA HIS A 64 12.06 2.93 -17.23
C HIS A 64 11.96 2.67 -18.74
#